data_AF-A0AAV8Y037-F1
#
_entry.id   AF-A0AAV8Y037-F1
#
_cell.length_a   1.000
_cell.length_b   1.000
_cell.length_c   1.000
_cell.angle_alpha   90.00
_cell.angle_beta   90.00
_cell.angle_gamma   90.00
#
_symmetry.space_group_name_H-M   'P 1'
#
loop_
_entity.id
_entity.type
_entity.pdbx_description
1 polymer ?
#
loop_
_entity_poly.entity_id
_entity_poly.type
_entity_poly.pdbx_seq_one_letter_code
_entity_poly.pdbx_strand_id
1 'polypeptide(L)'
;MYTAIVRPVITYGAIVWWPGTRTDKARKQLDNVQRLACLGITSAMRTAPSKVLTGLPPLHLVIEHEAMRSAYRLTGLGHWIGEEQTTGHATIWNKATKTCPVLLMLQDSVEPTICPSPKLWIQIPSMDDWDNTNNIICQNGIIWFTDGSKIGAKAGAGVYGKTTRTKLSFALGSYASVFQAEIYAILACRMEILKTAPKRRTIQICTGSQAALMDIESSKAKSRLVLDCKKILNDLASCNRVILTWVPGPSGVPGNEEADRLARLGSIGYPIGPEPILGGKHFPDSVGLGWETWD
;
A
#
# COMPACT_ATOMS: atom_id res chain seq x y z
N MET A 1 -5.24 -8.19 27.54
CA MET A 1 -4.34 -7.56 28.55
C MET A 1 -2.87 -7.66 28.17
N TYR A 2 -2.28 -8.84 27.97
CA TYR A 2 -0.85 -8.97 27.62
C TYR A 2 -0.44 -8.25 26.32
N THR A 3 -1.16 -8.50 25.22
CA THR A 3 -0.89 -7.89 23.91
C THR A 3 -1.25 -6.40 23.85
N ALA A 4 -2.24 -5.96 24.63
CA ALA A 4 -2.77 -4.60 24.60
C ALA A 4 -2.07 -3.64 25.58
N ILE A 5 -1.45 -4.16 26.65
CA ILE A 5 -0.87 -3.33 27.72
C ILE A 5 0.61 -3.68 27.92
N VAL A 6 0.91 -4.91 28.32
CA VAL A 6 2.28 -5.32 28.69
C VAL A 6 3.23 -5.20 27.50
N ARG A 7 2.81 -5.69 26.33
CA ARG A 7 3.63 -5.66 25.12
C ARG A 7 3.96 -4.22 24.70
N PRO A 8 2.99 -3.30 24.47
CA PRO A 8 3.30 -1.91 24.09
C PRO A 8 4.21 -1.18 25.09
N VAL A 9 4.00 -1.37 26.39
CA VAL A 9 4.82 -0.75 27.44
C VAL A 9 6.27 -1.21 27.35
N ILE A 10 6.48 -2.52 27.22
CA ILE A 10 7.83 -3.07 27.14
C ILE A 10 8.47 -2.70 25.82
N THR A 11 7.78 -2.83 24.68
CA THR A 11 8.38 -2.61 23.36
C THR A 11 8.59 -1.14 23.00
N TYR A 12 8.15 -0.21 23.85
CA TYR A 12 8.39 1.21 23.65
C TYR A 12 9.89 1.51 23.57
N GLY A 13 10.31 2.24 22.54
CA GLY A 13 11.72 2.56 22.30
C GLY A 13 12.63 1.36 22.03
N ALA A 14 12.08 0.17 21.71
CA ALA A 14 12.85 -1.07 21.50
C ALA A 14 14.05 -0.89 20.55
N ILE A 15 13.90 -0.04 19.53
CA ILE A 15 14.96 0.27 18.58
C ILE A 15 16.27 0.77 19.23
N VAL A 16 16.19 1.40 20.40
CA VAL A 16 17.34 1.95 21.13
C VAL A 16 17.99 0.90 22.04
N TRP A 17 17.19 0.08 22.72
CA TRP A 17 17.67 -0.75 23.85
C TRP A 17 17.62 -2.26 23.60
N TRP A 18 17.12 -2.72 22.44
CA TRP A 18 17.09 -4.15 22.11
C TRP A 18 18.43 -4.90 22.31
N PRO A 19 19.65 -4.32 22.16
CA PRO A 19 20.88 -5.07 22.39
C PRO A 19 20.99 -5.57 23.83
N GLY A 20 20.38 -4.86 24.80
CA GLY A 20 20.34 -5.26 26.21
C GLY A 20 19.62 -6.59 26.45
N THR A 21 18.71 -6.99 25.54
CA THR A 21 18.00 -8.28 25.58
C THR A 21 18.89 -9.49 25.30
N ARG A 22 20.14 -9.28 24.88
CA ARG A 22 21.11 -10.36 24.64
C ARG A 22 21.64 -10.98 25.94
N THR A 23 21.55 -10.28 27.07
CA THR A 23 22.05 -10.78 28.35
C THR A 23 21.06 -11.77 28.98
N ASP A 24 21.56 -12.86 29.56
CA ASP A 24 20.72 -13.86 30.23
C ASP A 24 19.94 -13.27 31.41
N LYS A 25 20.53 -12.29 32.11
CA LYS A 25 19.87 -11.57 33.19
C LYS A 25 18.61 -10.85 32.68
N ALA A 26 18.73 -10.08 31.59
CA ALA A 26 17.58 -9.38 31.01
C ALA A 26 16.53 -10.37 30.48
N ARG A 27 16.95 -11.48 29.85
CA ARG A 27 16.02 -12.51 29.37
C ARG A 27 15.22 -13.15 30.50
N LYS A 28 15.86 -13.46 31.63
CA LYS A 28 15.17 -13.98 32.84
C LYS A 28 14.19 -12.97 33.41
N GLN A 29 14.54 -11.69 33.45
CA GLN A 29 13.62 -10.63 33.89
C GLN A 29 12.40 -10.50 32.97
N LEU A 30 12.61 -10.51 31.65
CA LEU A 30 11.52 -10.48 30.67
C LEU A 30 10.62 -11.71 30.79
N ASP A 31 11.19 -12.90 30.94
CA ASP A 31 10.43 -14.14 31.15
C ASP A 31 9.56 -14.07 32.42
N ASN A 32 10.08 -13.48 33.50
CA ASN A 32 9.32 -13.26 34.73
C ASN A 32 8.14 -12.31 34.50
N VAL A 33 8.33 -11.20 33.78
CA VAL A 33 7.25 -10.26 33.46
C VAL A 33 6.19 -10.93 32.60
N GLN A 34 6.59 -11.65 31.55
CA GLN A 34 5.68 -12.41 30.70
C GLN A 34 4.87 -13.44 31.50
N ARG A 35 5.55 -14.17 32.40
CA ARG A 35 4.91 -15.16 33.27
C ARG A 35 3.88 -14.52 34.21
N LEU A 36 4.21 -13.41 34.87
CA LEU A 36 3.27 -12.72 35.77
C LEU A 36 2.03 -12.25 35.01
N ALA A 37 2.20 -11.70 33.82
CA ALA A 37 1.10 -11.30 32.97
C ALA A 37 0.23 -12.49 32.53
N CYS A 38 0.84 -13.62 32.17
CA CYS A 38 0.09 -14.83 31.81
C CYS A 38 -0.73 -15.36 32.98
N LEU A 39 -0.15 -15.45 34.19
CA LEU A 39 -0.85 -15.91 35.38
C LEU A 39 -2.04 -15.02 35.74
N GLY A 40 -1.89 -13.70 35.61
CA GLY A 40 -2.98 -12.76 35.84
C GLY A 40 -4.13 -12.86 34.82
N ILE A 41 -3.86 -13.37 33.62
CA ILE A 41 -4.86 -13.54 32.56
C ILE A 41 -5.54 -14.91 32.64
N THR A 42 -4.76 -15.97 32.81
CA THR A 42 -5.27 -17.36 32.75
C THR A 42 -5.76 -17.86 34.10
N SER A 43 -5.48 -17.16 35.20
CA SER A 43 -5.69 -17.62 36.57
C SER A 43 -5.05 -19.00 36.86
N ALA A 44 -4.05 -19.39 36.06
CA ALA A 44 -3.39 -20.69 36.20
C ALA A 44 -2.56 -20.76 37.49
N MET A 45 -2.32 -21.99 37.98
CA MET A 45 -1.48 -22.21 39.15
C MET A 45 -0.07 -21.66 38.95
N ARG A 46 0.56 -21.20 40.03
CA ARG A 46 1.95 -20.69 40.00
C ARG A 46 2.93 -21.71 39.41
N THR A 47 2.68 -23.00 39.51
CA THR A 47 3.55 -24.07 38.99
C THR A 47 3.30 -24.40 37.51
N ALA A 48 2.28 -23.83 36.88
CA ALA A 48 1.93 -24.14 35.50
C ALA A 48 2.96 -23.57 34.49
N PRO A 49 3.32 -24.34 33.44
CA PRO A 49 4.23 -23.88 32.39
C PRO A 49 3.54 -22.85 31.49
N SER A 50 3.65 -21.57 31.84
CA SER A 50 2.94 -20.46 31.18
C SER A 50 3.26 -20.28 29.69
N LYS A 51 4.48 -20.65 29.24
CA LYS A 51 4.91 -20.55 27.84
C LYS A 51 4.15 -21.52 26.93
N VAL A 52 3.93 -22.76 27.39
CA VAL A 52 3.22 -23.79 26.62
C VAL A 52 1.72 -23.50 26.58
N LEU A 53 1.16 -23.02 27.69
CA LEU A 53 -0.28 -22.80 27.82
C LEU A 53 -0.82 -21.63 26.98
N THR A 54 0.03 -20.64 26.63
CA THR A 54 -0.42 -19.38 26.02
C THR A 54 0.00 -19.20 24.57
N GLY A 55 0.91 -20.04 24.06
CA GLY A 55 1.43 -19.92 22.69
C GLY A 55 2.13 -18.58 22.40
N LEU A 56 2.51 -17.83 23.43
CA LEU A 56 3.08 -16.49 23.28
C LEU A 56 4.59 -16.56 22.98
N PRO A 57 5.09 -15.81 21.97
CA PRO A 57 6.51 -15.75 21.70
C PRO A 57 7.27 -15.14 22.90
N PRO A 58 8.52 -15.56 23.17
CA PRO A 58 9.38 -14.95 24.18
C PRO A 58 9.51 -13.44 23.98
N LEU A 59 9.38 -12.65 25.05
CA LEU A 59 9.41 -11.19 24.97
C LEU A 59 10.67 -10.62 24.30
N HIS A 60 11.85 -11.21 24.53
CA HIS A 60 13.08 -10.74 23.90
C HIS A 60 13.04 -10.80 22.37
N LEU A 61 12.37 -11.82 21.79
CA LEU A 61 12.17 -11.91 20.34
C LEU A 61 11.14 -10.89 19.85
N VAL A 62 10.12 -10.60 20.65
CA VAL A 62 9.13 -9.55 20.34
C VAL A 62 9.80 -8.17 20.32
N ILE A 63 10.66 -7.87 21.30
CA ILE A 63 11.41 -6.62 21.36
C ILE A 63 12.33 -6.49 20.14
N GLU A 64 13.06 -7.56 19.80
CA GLU A 64 13.93 -7.55 18.63
C GLU A 64 13.14 -7.35 17.33
N HIS A 65 11.99 -8.02 17.19
CA HIS A 65 11.08 -7.83 16.05
C HIS A 65 10.55 -6.39 15.94
N GLU A 66 10.11 -5.79 17.04
CA GLU A 66 9.64 -4.39 17.04
C GLU A 66 10.78 -3.40 16.74
N ALA A 67 12.00 -3.69 17.19
CA ALA A 67 13.19 -2.92 16.81
C ALA A 67 13.49 -3.03 15.30
N MET A 68 13.42 -4.23 14.72
CA MET A 68 13.56 -4.44 13.27
C MET A 68 12.49 -3.68 12.49
N ARG A 69 11.23 -3.75 12.92
CA ARG A 69 10.10 -3.06 12.29
C ARG A 69 10.24 -1.55 12.35
N SER A 70 10.76 -1.03 13.46
CA SER A 70 11.03 0.41 13.62
C SER A 70 12.18 0.86 12.71
N ALA A 71 13.26 0.08 12.63
CA ALA A 71 14.35 0.34 11.69
C ALA A 71 13.86 0.33 10.24
N TYR A 72 13.07 -0.69 9.84
CA TYR A 72 12.46 -0.77 8.51
C TYR A 72 11.65 0.48 8.13
N ARG A 73 10.87 1.01 9.07
CA ARG A 73 10.09 2.25 8.87
C ARG A 73 10.98 3.48 8.71
N LEU A 74 12.02 3.60 9.54
CA LEU A 74 12.96 4.72 9.45
C LEU A 74 13.75 4.68 8.15
N THR A 75 14.19 3.48 7.71
CA THR A 75 14.88 3.31 6.43
C THR A 75 13.95 3.67 5.27
N GLY A 76 12.69 3.22 5.30
CA GLY A 76 11.69 3.56 4.28
C GLY A 76 11.46 5.06 4.09
N LEU A 77 11.59 5.84 5.17
CA LEU A 77 11.46 7.30 5.15
C LEU A 77 12.80 8.02 4.91
N GLY A 78 13.92 7.30 4.78
CA GLY A 78 15.25 7.91 4.62
C GLY A 78 15.83 8.53 5.91
N HIS A 79 15.29 8.19 7.08
CA HIS A 79 15.75 8.69 8.38
C HIS A 79 16.74 7.74 9.09
N TRP A 80 17.05 6.59 8.50
CA TRP A 80 17.96 5.63 9.11
C TRP A 80 19.43 6.02 8.88
N ILE A 81 20.11 6.40 9.97
CA ILE A 81 21.53 6.75 9.95
C ILE A 81 22.30 5.63 10.67
N GLY A 82 22.50 4.50 9.99
CA GLY A 82 23.10 3.33 10.65
C GLY A 82 23.53 2.19 9.74
N GLU A 83 23.57 2.38 8.43
CA GLU A 83 23.89 1.30 7.47
C GLU A 83 25.32 0.78 7.66
N GLU A 84 26.28 1.69 7.88
CA GLU A 84 27.70 1.36 8.11
C GLU A 84 28.00 0.94 9.55
N GLN A 85 27.03 1.02 10.46
CA GLN A 85 27.25 0.71 11.87
C GLN A 85 27.36 -0.80 12.10
N THR A 86 28.50 -1.21 12.66
CA THR A 86 28.81 -2.61 12.98
C THR A 86 28.58 -2.95 14.45
N THR A 87 28.31 -1.96 15.30
CA THR A 87 28.09 -2.13 16.74
C THR A 87 26.88 -1.38 17.26
N GLY A 88 26.42 -1.73 18.46
CA GLY A 88 25.30 -1.07 19.11
C GLY A 88 23.93 -1.39 18.51
N HIS A 89 22.96 -0.50 18.77
CA HIS A 89 21.55 -0.71 18.45
C HIS A 89 21.23 -0.59 16.95
N ALA A 90 22.02 0.18 16.19
CA ALA A 90 21.90 0.30 14.73
C ALA A 90 22.20 -1.02 13.98
N THR A 91 22.88 -1.99 14.61
CA THR A 91 23.13 -3.29 13.97
C THR A 91 21.87 -4.09 13.66
N ILE A 92 20.72 -3.70 14.22
CA ILE A 92 19.44 -4.38 13.99
C ILE A 92 19.02 -4.38 12.54
N TRP A 93 19.30 -3.30 11.81
CA TRP A 93 18.97 -3.21 10.39
C TRP A 93 19.80 -4.18 9.56
N ASN A 94 21.11 -4.19 9.80
CA ASN A 94 22.03 -5.15 9.17
C ASN A 94 21.67 -6.61 9.50
N LYS A 95 21.17 -6.88 10.71
CA LYS A 95 20.62 -8.19 11.05
C LYS A 95 19.33 -8.49 10.29
N ALA A 96 18.41 -7.52 10.20
CA ALA A 96 17.12 -7.68 9.55
C ALA A 96 17.27 -7.96 8.05
N THR A 97 18.10 -7.19 7.35
CA THR A 97 18.31 -7.33 5.90
C THR A 97 19.03 -8.63 5.53
N LYS A 98 19.99 -9.09 6.35
CA LYS A 98 20.62 -10.41 6.18
C LYS A 98 19.64 -11.56 6.39
N THR A 99 18.73 -11.42 7.36
CA THR A 99 17.76 -12.46 7.69
C THR A 99 16.60 -12.48 6.68
N CYS A 100 16.22 -11.31 6.19
CA CYS A 100 15.06 -11.12 5.35
C CYS A 100 15.39 -10.08 4.25
N PRO A 101 16.01 -10.51 3.14
CA PRO A 101 16.41 -9.63 2.05
C PRO A 101 15.23 -8.85 1.43
N VAL A 102 14.01 -9.39 1.57
CA VAL A 102 12.75 -8.74 1.18
C VAL A 102 12.57 -7.36 1.84
N LEU A 103 13.23 -7.06 2.95
CA LEU A 103 13.14 -5.76 3.62
C LEU A 103 13.89 -4.65 2.88
N LEU A 104 14.81 -5.01 1.98
CA LEU A 104 15.50 -4.07 1.08
C LEU A 104 14.65 -3.67 -0.11
N MET A 105 13.47 -4.28 -0.26
CA MET A 105 12.53 -3.95 -1.31
C MET A 105 12.02 -2.51 -1.18
N LEU A 106 11.74 -1.91 -2.34
CA LEU A 106 11.23 -0.54 -2.45
C LEU A 106 9.91 -0.37 -1.69
N GLN A 107 9.75 0.79 -1.06
CA GLN A 107 8.59 1.10 -0.23
C GLN A 107 7.77 2.23 -0.84
N ASP A 108 6.46 2.02 -0.91
CA ASP A 108 5.51 3.05 -1.31
C ASP A 108 5.31 4.15 -0.25
N SER A 109 5.75 3.90 1.00
CA SER A 109 5.61 4.88 2.08
C SER A 109 6.47 6.11 1.83
N VAL A 110 5.88 7.29 2.02
CA VAL A 110 6.59 8.58 2.00
C VAL A 110 6.27 9.39 3.24
N GLU A 111 7.09 10.39 3.53
CA GLU A 111 6.76 11.38 4.54
C GLU A 111 5.43 12.06 4.20
N PRO A 112 4.59 12.38 5.22
CA PRO A 112 3.33 13.07 5.01
C PRO A 112 3.53 14.37 4.22
N THR A 113 3.19 14.31 2.94
CA THR A 113 3.41 15.42 2.00
C THR A 113 2.10 16.17 1.83
N ILE A 114 2.13 17.49 2.01
CA ILE A 114 0.97 18.34 1.74
C ILE A 114 0.84 18.50 0.22
N CYS A 115 -0.36 18.24 -0.29
CA CYS A 115 -0.66 18.35 -1.72
C CYS A 115 -1.71 19.44 -1.94
N PRO A 116 -1.60 20.22 -3.02
CA PRO A 116 -2.69 21.09 -3.44
C PRO A 116 -3.93 20.24 -3.77
N SER A 117 -5.11 20.82 -3.54
CA SER A 117 -6.37 20.19 -3.93
C SER A 117 -6.36 19.88 -5.42
N PRO A 118 -6.80 18.68 -5.82
CA PRO A 118 -6.70 18.27 -7.21
C PRO A 118 -7.69 19.07 -8.08
N LYS A 119 -7.28 19.45 -9.29
CA LYS A 119 -8.10 20.23 -10.25
C LYS A 119 -9.13 19.35 -10.98
N LEU A 120 -9.67 18.35 -10.31
CA LEU A 120 -10.58 17.35 -10.87
C LEU A 120 -11.87 17.31 -10.08
N TRP A 121 -12.89 16.69 -10.65
CA TRP A 121 -14.18 16.49 -9.99
C TRP A 121 -14.26 15.07 -9.47
N ILE A 122 -14.59 14.89 -8.19
CA ILE A 122 -14.88 13.57 -7.61
C ILE A 122 -16.39 13.45 -7.47
N GLN A 123 -16.93 12.34 -7.98
CA GLN A 123 -18.33 12.00 -7.90
C GLN A 123 -18.47 10.64 -7.20
N ILE A 124 -19.24 10.61 -6.11
CA ILE A 124 -19.58 9.38 -5.38
C ILE A 124 -21.11 9.26 -5.38
N PRO A 125 -21.71 8.65 -6.42
CA PRO A 125 -23.14 8.42 -6.47
C PRO A 125 -23.59 7.42 -5.40
N SER A 126 -24.85 7.54 -4.96
CA SER A 126 -25.52 6.51 -4.18
C SER A 126 -25.82 5.28 -5.03
N MET A 127 -26.21 4.17 -4.40
CA MET A 127 -26.62 2.96 -5.14
C MET A 127 -27.84 3.20 -6.03
N ASP A 128 -28.80 3.99 -5.56
CA ASP A 128 -30.04 4.28 -6.31
C ASP A 128 -29.76 5.08 -7.59
N ASP A 129 -28.68 5.89 -7.62
CA ASP A 129 -28.28 6.64 -8.81
C ASP A 129 -27.86 5.71 -9.97
N TRP A 130 -27.44 4.48 -9.68
CA TRP A 130 -26.97 3.51 -10.68
C TRP A 130 -28.09 2.84 -11.49
N ASP A 131 -29.35 2.99 -11.08
CA ASP A 131 -30.51 2.55 -11.85
C ASP A 131 -30.55 3.22 -13.24
N ASN A 132 -30.02 4.45 -13.34
CA ASN A 132 -29.85 5.15 -14.61
C ASN A 132 -28.40 5.57 -14.83
N THR A 133 -27.58 4.60 -15.23
CA THR A 133 -26.14 4.79 -15.52
C THR A 133 -25.83 5.94 -16.49
N ASN A 134 -26.77 6.34 -17.35
CA ASN A 134 -26.55 7.41 -18.33
C ASN A 134 -26.43 8.80 -17.69
N ASN A 135 -26.94 8.98 -16.47
CA ASN A 135 -26.81 10.23 -15.72
C ASN A 135 -25.44 10.38 -15.04
N ILE A 136 -24.77 9.25 -14.78
CA ILE A 136 -23.48 9.21 -14.09
C ILE A 136 -22.34 9.14 -15.11
N ILE A 137 -22.46 8.26 -16.10
CA ILE A 137 -21.43 8.03 -17.11
C ILE A 137 -21.65 8.98 -18.29
N CYS A 138 -20.66 9.82 -18.55
CA CYS A 138 -20.66 10.78 -19.65
C CYS A 138 -20.87 10.08 -21.00
N GLN A 139 -21.84 10.51 -21.80
CA GLN A 139 -22.12 9.92 -23.11
C GLN A 139 -21.10 10.33 -24.19
N ASN A 140 -20.62 11.57 -24.12
CA ASN A 140 -19.73 12.17 -25.14
C ASN A 140 -18.29 12.38 -24.63
N GLY A 141 -17.85 11.55 -23.67
CA GLY A 141 -16.53 11.62 -23.04
C GLY A 141 -15.60 10.44 -23.40
N ILE A 142 -14.34 10.57 -23.01
CA ILE A 142 -13.39 9.46 -22.98
C ILE A 142 -13.57 8.75 -21.63
N ILE A 143 -14.08 7.53 -21.65
CA ILE A 143 -14.48 6.82 -20.43
C ILE A 143 -13.54 5.64 -20.20
N TRP A 144 -12.98 5.57 -19.00
CA TRP A 144 -12.12 4.50 -18.52
C TRP A 144 -12.71 3.88 -17.26
N PHE A 145 -12.61 2.55 -17.16
CA PHE A 145 -12.91 1.78 -15.97
C PHE A 145 -11.63 1.13 -15.46
N THR A 146 -11.45 1.14 -14.15
CA THR A 146 -10.24 0.64 -13.48
C THR A 146 -10.62 -0.17 -12.28
N ASP A 147 -9.89 -1.26 -12.04
CA ASP A 147 -10.10 -2.10 -10.87
C ASP A 147 -8.80 -2.74 -10.40
N GLY A 148 -8.73 -3.05 -9.10
CA GLY A 148 -7.61 -3.73 -8.46
C GLY A 148 -8.08 -5.03 -7.81
N SER A 149 -7.36 -6.12 -8.07
CA SER A 149 -7.68 -7.43 -7.51
C SER A 149 -6.49 -8.05 -6.79
N LYS A 150 -6.79 -8.98 -5.87
CA LYS A 150 -5.79 -9.83 -5.23
C LYS A 150 -6.36 -11.22 -5.01
N ILE A 151 -5.73 -12.22 -5.65
CA ILE A 151 -6.09 -13.63 -5.53
C ILE A 151 -4.97 -14.36 -4.81
N GLY A 152 -5.26 -14.83 -3.59
CA GLY A 152 -4.24 -15.37 -2.70
C GLY A 152 -3.19 -14.29 -2.38
N ALA A 153 -1.93 -14.56 -2.70
CA ALA A 153 -0.85 -13.59 -2.48
C ALA A 153 -0.65 -12.63 -3.67
N LYS A 154 -1.16 -12.93 -4.87
CA LYS A 154 -0.85 -12.20 -6.09
C LYS A 154 -1.87 -11.10 -6.37
N ALA A 155 -1.40 -9.89 -6.63
CA ALA A 155 -2.21 -8.74 -6.98
C ALA A 155 -2.14 -8.43 -8.49
N GLY A 156 -3.19 -7.80 -9.00
CA GLY A 156 -3.27 -7.37 -10.39
C GLY A 156 -4.17 -6.16 -10.55
N ALA A 157 -3.94 -5.42 -11.63
CA ALA A 157 -4.71 -4.24 -11.99
C ALA A 157 -5.31 -4.39 -13.39
N GLY A 158 -6.54 -3.92 -13.55
CA GLY A 158 -7.30 -3.98 -14.80
C GLY A 158 -7.69 -2.59 -15.27
N VAL A 159 -7.57 -2.35 -16.58
CA VAL A 159 -8.00 -1.09 -17.21
C VAL A 159 -8.81 -1.39 -18.46
N TYR A 160 -10.01 -0.83 -18.52
CA TYR A 160 -10.90 -0.91 -19.68
C TYR A 160 -11.27 0.47 -20.20
N GLY A 161 -10.87 0.79 -21.43
CA GLY A 161 -11.31 2.00 -22.14
C GLY A 161 -12.60 1.71 -22.90
N LYS A 162 -13.75 2.23 -22.45
CA LYS A 162 -15.04 2.01 -23.12
C LYS A 162 -15.04 2.65 -24.51
N THR A 163 -14.50 3.86 -24.63
CA THR A 163 -14.45 4.63 -25.89
C THR A 163 -13.42 4.06 -26.86
N THR A 164 -12.24 3.67 -26.38
CA THR A 164 -11.13 3.18 -27.21
C THR A 164 -11.16 1.67 -27.44
N ARG A 165 -12.00 0.94 -26.70
CA ARG A 165 -12.02 -0.54 -26.60
C ARG A 165 -10.69 -1.14 -26.11
N THR A 166 -9.85 -0.33 -25.48
CA THR A 166 -8.57 -0.76 -24.90
C THR A 166 -8.82 -1.67 -23.70
N LYS A 167 -8.08 -2.77 -23.59
CA LYS A 167 -8.12 -3.71 -22.48
C LYS A 167 -6.69 -3.98 -22.01
N LEU A 168 -6.38 -3.63 -20.77
CA LEU A 168 -5.07 -3.86 -20.17
C LEU A 168 -5.21 -4.62 -18.87
N SER A 169 -4.27 -5.52 -18.65
CA SER A 169 -4.18 -6.36 -17.46
C SER A 169 -2.73 -6.38 -17.01
N PHE A 170 -2.47 -6.02 -15.76
CA PHE A 170 -1.14 -5.91 -15.19
C PHE A 170 -1.00 -6.85 -14.00
N ALA A 171 0.03 -7.69 -14.02
CA ALA A 171 0.42 -8.49 -12.86
C ALA A 171 1.34 -7.67 -11.96
N LEU A 172 0.91 -7.43 -10.72
CA LEU A 172 1.60 -6.56 -9.75
C LEU A 172 2.38 -7.35 -8.69
N GLY A 173 2.40 -8.67 -8.83
CA GLY A 173 3.18 -9.54 -7.98
C GLY A 173 2.56 -9.76 -6.60
N SER A 174 3.36 -10.28 -5.68
CA SER A 174 2.87 -10.80 -4.39
C SER A 174 2.81 -9.73 -3.28
N TYR A 175 3.63 -8.69 -3.42
CA TYR A 175 3.84 -7.68 -2.38
C TYR A 175 2.91 -6.46 -2.51
N ALA A 176 2.25 -6.28 -3.66
CA ALA A 176 1.27 -5.22 -3.82
C ALA A 176 -0.03 -5.55 -3.06
N SER A 177 -0.60 -4.54 -2.41
CA SER A 177 -1.95 -4.61 -1.83
C SER A 177 -3.03 -4.34 -2.88
N VAL A 178 -4.29 -4.70 -2.57
CA VAL A 178 -5.44 -4.36 -3.42
C VAL A 178 -5.52 -2.83 -3.62
N PHE A 179 -5.36 -2.05 -2.55
CA PHE A 179 -5.37 -0.59 -2.62
C PHE A 179 -4.31 -0.04 -3.58
N GLN A 180 -3.08 -0.58 -3.54
CA GLN A 180 -2.03 -0.17 -4.46
C GLN A 180 -2.33 -0.58 -5.91
N ALA A 181 -3.00 -1.72 -6.11
CA ALA A 181 -3.46 -2.14 -7.43
C ALA A 181 -4.53 -1.21 -8.00
N GLU A 182 -5.47 -0.74 -7.17
CA GLU A 182 -6.49 0.25 -7.54
C GLU A 182 -5.87 1.57 -7.99
N ILE A 183 -4.95 2.13 -7.19
CA ILE A 183 -4.25 3.37 -7.53
C ILE A 183 -3.41 3.18 -8.80
N TYR A 184 -2.74 2.03 -8.93
CA TYR A 184 -1.97 1.71 -10.12
C TYR A 184 -2.84 1.58 -11.38
N ALA A 185 -4.05 1.03 -11.28
CA ALA A 185 -4.97 0.95 -12.41
C ALA A 185 -5.36 2.36 -12.92
N ILE A 186 -5.61 3.30 -12.01
CA ILE A 186 -5.85 4.72 -12.36
C ILE A 186 -4.62 5.33 -13.02
N LEU A 187 -3.43 5.07 -12.49
CA LEU A 187 -2.16 5.52 -13.07
C LEU A 187 -1.96 4.98 -14.49
N ALA A 188 -2.26 3.70 -14.71
CA ALA A 188 -2.07 3.03 -15.99
C ALA A 188 -2.96 3.60 -17.10
N CYS A 189 -4.16 4.12 -16.77
CA CYS A 189 -5.01 4.85 -17.72
C CYS A 189 -4.27 6.00 -18.41
N ARG A 190 -3.38 6.69 -17.69
CA ARG A 190 -2.60 7.81 -18.26
C ARG A 190 -1.85 7.40 -19.52
N MET A 191 -1.19 6.23 -19.51
CA MET A 191 -0.38 5.79 -20.64
C MET A 191 -1.18 5.74 -21.92
N GLU A 192 -2.41 5.22 -21.85
CA GLU A 192 -3.30 5.14 -22.99
C GLU A 192 -3.92 6.49 -23.35
N ILE A 193 -4.28 7.29 -22.36
CA ILE A 193 -4.81 8.65 -22.60
C ILE A 193 -3.79 9.50 -23.34
N LEU A 194 -2.51 9.47 -22.93
CA LEU A 194 -1.45 10.30 -23.51
C LEU A 194 -1.09 9.91 -24.94
N LYS A 195 -1.26 8.64 -25.36
CA LYS A 195 -1.07 8.23 -26.77
C LYS A 195 -1.92 9.05 -27.74
N THR A 196 -3.10 9.48 -27.29
CA THR A 196 -4.03 10.29 -28.09
C THR A 196 -3.97 11.78 -27.78
N ALA A 197 -3.24 12.15 -26.71
CA ALA A 197 -3.06 13.52 -26.21
C ALA A 197 -4.33 14.41 -26.33
N PRO A 198 -5.48 13.97 -25.77
CA PRO A 198 -6.72 14.69 -25.94
C PRO A 198 -6.63 16.07 -25.27
N LYS A 199 -7.21 17.07 -25.93
CA LYS A 199 -7.33 18.44 -25.42
C LYS A 199 -8.79 18.88 -25.49
N ARG A 200 -9.22 19.64 -24.48
CA ARG A 200 -10.59 20.17 -24.34
C ARG A 200 -11.65 19.05 -24.39
N ARG A 201 -11.31 17.86 -23.86
CA ARG A 201 -12.24 16.73 -23.75
C ARG A 201 -12.66 16.53 -22.30
N THR A 202 -13.79 15.84 -22.12
CA THR A 202 -14.17 15.26 -20.82
C THR A 202 -13.59 13.87 -20.73
N ILE A 203 -12.81 13.62 -19.67
CA ILE A 203 -12.21 12.32 -19.35
C ILE A 203 -12.83 11.88 -18.03
N GLN A 204 -13.50 10.73 -18.05
CA GLN A 204 -14.10 10.13 -16.87
C GLN A 204 -13.39 8.82 -16.55
N ILE A 205 -12.85 8.72 -15.34
CA ILE A 205 -12.20 7.50 -14.84
C ILE A 205 -13.06 6.94 -13.71
N CYS A 206 -13.53 5.72 -13.91
CA CYS A 206 -14.45 5.00 -13.03
C CYS A 206 -13.67 3.96 -12.22
N THR A 207 -13.76 3.99 -10.90
CA THR A 207 -13.06 3.04 -9.99
C THR A 207 -14.00 2.49 -8.93
N GLY A 208 -13.86 1.21 -8.59
CA GLY A 208 -14.57 0.57 -7.49
C GLY A 208 -14.09 1.00 -6.10
N SER A 209 -12.95 1.70 -6.01
CA SER A 209 -12.27 2.00 -4.74
C SER A 209 -12.58 3.40 -4.22
N GLN A 210 -13.53 3.51 -3.29
CA GLN A 210 -13.77 4.75 -2.54
C GLN A 210 -12.51 5.21 -1.78
N ALA A 211 -11.75 4.25 -1.24
CA ALA A 211 -10.50 4.55 -0.54
C ALA A 211 -9.50 5.27 -1.46
N ALA A 212 -9.37 4.84 -2.73
CA ALA A 212 -8.51 5.51 -3.70
C ALA A 212 -8.96 6.96 -3.96
N LEU A 213 -10.27 7.19 -4.10
CA LEU A 213 -10.82 8.53 -4.30
C LEU A 213 -10.57 9.44 -3.10
N MET A 214 -10.82 8.96 -1.88
CA MET A 214 -10.58 9.73 -0.65
C MET A 214 -9.10 10.09 -0.49
N ASP A 215 -8.18 9.16 -0.77
CA ASP A 215 -6.74 9.42 -0.70
C ASP A 215 -6.26 10.40 -1.78
N ILE A 216 -6.85 10.33 -2.99
CA ILE A 216 -6.60 11.28 -4.08
C ILE A 216 -7.14 12.68 -3.72
N GLU A 217 -8.29 12.78 -3.05
CA GLU A 217 -8.88 14.06 -2.62
C GLU A 217 -8.11 14.70 -1.46
N SER A 218 -7.57 13.88 -0.56
CA SER A 218 -6.92 14.32 0.67
C SER A 218 -5.85 15.39 0.42
N SER A 219 -5.77 16.40 1.28
CA SER A 219 -4.69 17.39 1.26
C SER A 219 -3.34 16.85 1.74
N LYS A 220 -3.30 15.61 2.27
CA LYS A 220 -2.09 14.95 2.76
C LYS A 220 -1.97 13.55 2.17
N ALA A 221 -0.83 13.23 1.57
CA ALA A 221 -0.52 11.91 1.05
C ALA A 221 0.66 11.28 1.81
N LYS A 222 0.59 9.96 2.01
CA LYS A 222 1.64 9.13 2.64
C LYS A 222 2.09 7.97 1.75
N SER A 223 1.58 7.91 0.52
CA SER A 223 1.91 6.91 -0.50
C SER A 223 2.49 7.61 -1.72
N ARG A 224 3.60 7.09 -2.24
CA ARG A 224 4.25 7.56 -3.47
C ARG A 224 3.32 7.36 -4.66
N LEU A 225 2.68 6.20 -4.78
CA LEU A 225 1.70 5.91 -5.83
C LEU A 225 0.56 6.94 -5.84
N VAL A 226 0.06 7.32 -4.66
CA VAL A 226 -0.99 8.35 -4.54
C VAL A 226 -0.47 9.71 -4.99
N LEU A 227 0.76 10.10 -4.62
CA LEU A 227 1.39 11.34 -5.09
C LEU A 227 1.54 11.37 -6.62
N ASP A 228 2.04 10.29 -7.19
CA ASP A 228 2.22 10.15 -8.64
C ASP A 228 0.85 10.24 -9.35
N CYS A 229 -0.17 9.59 -8.78
CA CYS A 229 -1.53 9.61 -9.31
C CYS A 229 -2.10 11.03 -9.30
N LYS A 230 -1.95 11.77 -8.19
CA LYS A 230 -2.37 13.17 -8.09
C LYS A 230 -1.69 14.05 -9.14
N LYS A 231 -0.37 13.92 -9.29
CA LYS A 231 0.40 14.69 -10.28
C LYS A 231 -0.15 14.46 -11.69
N ILE A 232 -0.31 13.19 -12.04
CA ILE A 232 -0.79 12.76 -13.35
C ILE A 232 -2.22 13.25 -13.65
N LEU A 233 -3.11 13.13 -12.66
CA LEU A 233 -4.49 13.57 -12.82
C LEU A 233 -4.56 15.10 -12.95
N ASN A 234 -3.73 15.84 -12.21
CA ASN A 234 -3.62 17.29 -12.34
C ASN A 234 -3.05 17.72 -13.69
N ASP A 235 -2.05 17.00 -14.21
CA ASP A 235 -1.49 17.24 -15.55
C ASP A 235 -2.57 17.02 -16.62
N LEU A 236 -3.35 15.94 -16.52
CA LEU A 236 -4.48 15.69 -17.41
C LEU A 236 -5.56 16.77 -17.31
N ALA A 237 -5.86 17.22 -16.09
CA ALA A 237 -6.85 18.27 -15.81
C ALA A 237 -6.42 19.67 -16.29
N SER A 238 -5.13 19.88 -16.59
CA SER A 238 -4.64 21.17 -17.12
C SER A 238 -5.26 21.52 -18.47
N CYS A 239 -5.59 20.52 -19.29
CA CYS A 239 -6.09 20.68 -20.65
C CYS A 239 -7.46 20.03 -20.89
N ASN A 240 -8.01 19.34 -19.89
CA ASN A 240 -9.23 18.53 -20.01
C ASN A 240 -10.10 18.67 -18.75
N ARG A 241 -11.38 18.35 -18.88
CA ARG A 241 -12.25 18.16 -17.71
C ARG A 241 -12.10 16.72 -17.23
N VAL A 242 -11.43 16.52 -16.10
CA VAL A 242 -11.23 15.20 -15.48
C VAL A 242 -12.26 14.97 -14.38
N ILE A 243 -12.95 13.83 -14.46
CA ILE A 243 -13.94 13.38 -13.48
C ILE A 243 -13.51 12.00 -12.99
N LEU A 244 -13.36 11.85 -11.68
CA LEU A 244 -13.24 10.56 -11.03
C LEU A 244 -14.61 10.16 -10.49
N THR A 245 -15.07 8.97 -10.85
CA THR A 245 -16.38 8.48 -10.46
C THR A 245 -16.23 7.17 -9.72
N TRP A 246 -16.77 7.11 -8.50
CA TRP A 246 -16.92 5.83 -7.83
C TRP A 246 -17.99 5.00 -8.53
N VAL A 247 -17.72 3.71 -8.74
CA VAL A 247 -18.71 2.76 -9.27
C VAL A 247 -18.97 1.65 -8.25
N PRO A 248 -20.19 1.12 -8.17
CA PRO A 248 -20.51 -0.02 -7.32
C PRO A 248 -19.66 -1.22 -7.74
N GLY A 249 -19.61 -2.24 -6.86
CA GLY A 249 -18.87 -3.48 -7.10
C GLY A 249 -19.23 -4.19 -8.42
N PRO A 250 -18.69 -5.40 -8.66
CA PRO A 250 -18.67 -6.05 -9.97
C PRO A 250 -20.04 -6.59 -10.46
N SER A 251 -21.15 -5.86 -10.23
CA SER A 251 -22.48 -6.22 -10.68
C SER A 251 -23.27 -4.97 -11.03
N GLY A 252 -23.61 -4.82 -12.30
CA GLY A 252 -24.55 -3.77 -12.78
C GLY A 252 -23.94 -2.72 -13.69
N VAL A 253 -22.61 -2.69 -13.86
CA VAL A 253 -21.92 -1.77 -14.78
C VAL A 253 -20.97 -2.55 -15.68
N PRO A 254 -21.33 -2.80 -16.96
CA PRO A 254 -20.53 -3.67 -17.85
C PRO A 254 -19.08 -3.24 -18.03
N GLY A 255 -18.80 -1.94 -17.96
CA GLY A 255 -17.42 -1.43 -18.02
C GLY A 255 -16.60 -1.77 -16.77
N ASN A 256 -17.24 -1.76 -15.60
CA ASN A 256 -16.60 -2.13 -14.34
C ASN A 256 -16.35 -3.64 -14.26
N GLU A 257 -17.33 -4.43 -14.70
CA GLU A 257 -17.20 -5.90 -14.78
C GLU A 257 -16.02 -6.33 -15.66
N GLU A 258 -15.79 -5.63 -16.78
CA GLU A 258 -14.62 -5.90 -17.63
C GLU A 258 -13.30 -5.47 -16.96
N ALA A 259 -13.28 -4.38 -16.20
CA ALA A 259 -12.11 -3.97 -15.44
C ALA A 259 -11.77 -4.96 -14.32
N ASP A 260 -12.76 -5.44 -13.55
CA ASP A 260 -12.58 -6.51 -12.54
C ASP A 260 -12.06 -7.80 -13.17
N ARG A 261 -12.63 -8.20 -14.31
CA ARG A 261 -12.14 -9.37 -15.05
C ARG A 261 -10.67 -9.23 -15.44
N LEU A 262 -10.26 -8.05 -15.92
CA LEU A 262 -8.86 -7.76 -16.28
C LEU A 262 -7.94 -7.72 -15.05
N ALA A 263 -8.40 -7.16 -13.92
CA ALA A 263 -7.63 -7.13 -12.69
C ALA A 263 -7.38 -8.54 -12.12
N ARG A 264 -8.39 -9.41 -12.21
CA ARG A 264 -8.27 -10.84 -11.85
C ARG A 264 -7.30 -11.57 -12.78
N LEU A 265 -7.35 -11.32 -14.08
CA LEU A 265 -6.35 -11.86 -15.02
C LEU A 265 -4.94 -11.44 -14.63
N GLY A 266 -4.73 -10.17 -14.26
CA GLY A 266 -3.46 -9.66 -13.76
C GLY A 266 -3.00 -10.41 -12.51
N SER A 267 -3.92 -10.71 -11.60
CA SER A 267 -3.63 -11.45 -10.34
C SER A 267 -3.25 -12.92 -10.57
N ILE A 268 -3.57 -13.49 -11.74
CA ILE A 268 -3.19 -14.85 -12.12
C ILE A 268 -1.85 -14.85 -12.88
N GLY A 269 -1.52 -13.74 -13.54
CA GLY A 269 -0.32 -13.57 -14.35
C GLY A 269 0.99 -13.58 -13.56
N TYR A 270 2.09 -13.52 -14.30
CA TYR A 270 3.42 -13.31 -13.75
C TYR A 270 3.85 -11.86 -13.94
N PRO A 271 4.40 -11.21 -12.89
CA PRO A 271 4.90 -9.85 -13.00
C PRO A 271 6.03 -9.75 -14.02
N ILE A 272 6.11 -8.62 -14.74
CA ILE A 272 7.25 -8.30 -15.60
C ILE A 272 8.23 -7.47 -14.76
N GLY A 273 9.44 -7.98 -14.56
CA GLY A 273 10.49 -7.35 -13.76
C GLY A 273 10.63 -7.92 -12.33
N PRO A 274 11.67 -7.52 -11.60
CA PRO A 274 11.89 -7.96 -10.22
C PRO A 274 10.82 -7.39 -9.30
N GLU A 275 10.39 -8.18 -8.32
CA GLU A 275 9.50 -7.68 -7.26
C GLU A 275 10.28 -6.84 -6.22
N PRO A 276 9.62 -5.86 -5.58
CA PRO A 276 8.25 -5.43 -5.78
C PRO A 276 8.15 -4.51 -7.00
N ILE A 277 7.05 -4.63 -7.74
CA ILE A 277 6.85 -3.77 -8.91
C ILE A 277 6.56 -2.33 -8.49
N LEU A 278 5.76 -2.13 -7.43
CA LEU A 278 5.28 -0.82 -7.01
C LEU A 278 6.18 -0.20 -5.92
N GLY A 279 6.35 1.14 -5.93
CA GLY A 279 6.89 1.90 -4.79
C GLY A 279 8.34 2.42 -4.92
N GLY A 280 8.93 2.44 -6.12
CA GLY A 280 10.27 2.99 -6.36
C GLY A 280 10.32 4.46 -6.75
N LYS A 281 11.44 5.15 -6.49
CA LYS A 281 11.74 6.49 -7.07
C LYS A 281 11.76 6.49 -8.61
N HIS A 282 12.08 5.35 -9.21
CA HIS A 282 12.14 5.10 -10.66
C HIS A 282 11.00 4.22 -11.17
N PHE A 283 9.98 3.96 -10.33
CA PHE A 283 8.90 3.06 -10.72
C PHE A 283 8.25 3.57 -12.03
N PRO A 284 8.17 4.89 -12.22
CA PRO A 284 7.84 5.54 -13.49
C PRO A 284 8.63 5.04 -14.70
N ASP A 285 9.92 5.28 -14.61
CA ASP A 285 10.88 5.02 -15.67
C ASP A 285 10.90 3.53 -16.08
N SER A 286 10.68 2.62 -15.12
CA SER A 286 10.70 1.16 -15.36
C SER A 286 9.51 0.61 -16.15
N VAL A 287 8.40 1.35 -16.25
CA VAL A 287 7.22 0.98 -17.06
C VAL A 287 7.19 1.68 -18.42
N GLY A 288 8.29 2.32 -18.82
CA GLY A 288 8.34 3.17 -20.04
C GLY A 288 7.58 4.49 -19.89
N LEU A 289 7.17 4.83 -18.66
CA LEU A 289 6.69 6.16 -18.33
C LEU A 289 7.92 7.04 -18.09
N GLY A 290 8.55 7.51 -19.17
CA GLY A 290 9.70 8.42 -19.07
C GLY A 290 9.34 9.66 -18.27
N TRP A 291 9.90 9.79 -17.09
CA TRP A 291 9.79 10.99 -16.28
C TRP A 291 11.17 11.61 -16.22
N GLU A 292 11.29 12.82 -16.76
CA GLU A 292 12.45 13.63 -16.44
C GLU A 292 12.48 13.82 -14.91
N THR A 293 13.54 13.33 -14.29
CA THR A 293 13.86 13.57 -12.89
C THR A 293 14.04 15.07 -12.71
N TRP A 294 13.26 15.68 -11.82
CA TRP A 294 13.49 17.05 -11.39
C TRP A 294 13.94 17.00 -9.93
N ASP A 295 15.11 17.59 -9.69
CA ASP A 295 15.78 17.79 -8.42
C ASP A 295 14.91 18.47 -7.35
#